data_AF-A0A956IBZ8-F1
#
_entry.id   AF-A0A956IBZ8-F1
#
_cell.length_a   1.000
_cell.length_b   1.000
_cell.length_c   1.000
_cell.angle_alpha   90.00
_cell.angle_beta   90.00
_cell.angle_gamma   90.00
#
_symmetry.space_group_name_H-M   'P 1'
#
loop_
_entity.id
_entity.type
_entity.pdbx_description
1 polymer ?
#
loop_
_entity_poly.entity_id
_entity_poly.type
_entity_poly.pdbx_seq_one_letter_code
_entity_poly.pdbx_strand_id
1 'polypeptide(L)' 'MSAPTHEAVKSALEAVVDPTFERTLGDLGTLSDLKIDGTRVTCTIA' A
#
# COMPACT_ATOMS: atom_id res chain seq x y z
N MET A 1 3.33 16.98 12.58
CA MET A 1 3.12 15.62 12.03
C MET A 1 2.94 15.79 10.53
N SER A 2 3.99 15.54 9.74
CA SER A 2 3.93 15.67 8.28
C SER A 2 3.00 14.61 7.70
N ALA A 3 2.17 14.97 6.72
CA ALA A 3 1.35 14.01 5.99
C ALA A 3 2.24 12.92 5.39
N PRO A 4 1.89 11.63 5.50
CA PRO A 4 2.65 10.55 4.88
C PRO A 4 2.67 10.74 3.37
N THR A 5 3.86 10.70 2.77
CA THR A 5 4.03 10.88 1.33
C THR A 5 3.56 9.64 0.57
N HIS A 6 3.13 9.84 -0.68
CA HIS A 6 2.68 8.74 -1.55
C HIS A 6 3.71 7.60 -1.65
N GLU A 7 4.99 7.95 -1.77
CA GLU A 7 6.08 6.96 -1.84
C GLU A 7 6.25 6.18 -0.54
N ALA A 8 6.19 6.85 0.63
CA ALA A 8 6.35 6.18 1.91
C ALA A 8 5.22 5.18 2.18
N VAL A 9 3.99 5.56 1.86
CA VAL A 9 2.81 4.68 2.02
C VAL A 9 2.86 3.53 1.03
N LYS A 10 3.20 3.81 -0.24
CA LYS A 10 3.30 2.78 -1.27
C LYS A 10 4.37 1.75 -0.92
N SER A 11 5.57 2.18 -0.53
CA SER A 11 6.65 1.28 -0.14
C SER A 11 6.30 0.45 1.10
N ALA A 12 5.60 1.04 2.08
CA ALA A 12 5.13 0.31 3.26
C ALA A 12 4.09 -0.76 2.90
N LEU A 13 3.15 -0.45 2.00
CA LEU A 13 2.11 -1.39 1.55
C LEU A 13 2.67 -2.49 0.64
N GLU A 14 3.61 -2.15 -0.25
CA GLU A 14 4.29 -3.13 -1.09
C GLU A 14 5.09 -4.14 -0.29
N ALA A 15 5.62 -3.76 0.89
CA ALA A 15 6.35 -4.67 1.77
C ALA A 15 5.45 -5.62 2.60
N VAL A 16 4.13 -5.44 2.57
CA VAL A 16 3.19 -6.32 3.28
C VAL A 16 3.15 -7.67 2.57
N VAL A 17 3.32 -8.75 3.33
CA VAL A 17 3.29 -10.13 2.82
C VAL A 17 1.86 -10.66 2.91
N ASP A 18 1.35 -11.18 1.80
CA ASP A 18 0.11 -11.94 1.76
C ASP A 18 0.36 -13.37 2.28
N PRO A 19 -0.34 -13.80 3.34
CA PRO A 19 -0.14 -15.12 3.94
C PRO A 19 -0.69 -16.28 3.10
N THR A 20 -1.53 -16.00 2.09
CA THR A 20 -2.12 -17.01 1.19
C THR A 20 -1.14 -17.37 0.08
N PHE A 21 -0.50 -16.36 -0.50
CA PHE A 21 0.42 -16.52 -1.62
C PHE A 21 1.89 -16.50 -1.22
N GLU A 22 2.18 -16.22 0.06
CA GLU A 22 3.53 -16.08 0.64
C GLU A 22 4.40 -15.09 -0.16
N ARG A 23 3.76 -14.05 -0.71
CA ARG A 23 4.38 -13.04 -1.58
C ARG A 23 3.97 -11.65 -1.15
N THR A 24 4.77 -10.66 -1.51
CA THR A 24 4.48 -9.28 -1.16
C THR A 24 3.31 -8.73 -1.99
N LEU A 25 2.52 -7.80 -1.44
CA LEU A 25 1.45 -7.13 -2.19
C LEU A 25 2.00 -6.36 -3.40
N GLY A 26 3.26 -5.91 -3.33
CA GLY A 26 3.96 -5.34 -4.47
C GLY A 26 4.21 -6.36 -5.58
N ASP A 27 4.71 -7.56 -5.24
CA ASP A 27 4.97 -8.63 -6.22
C ASP A 27 3.68 -9.19 -6.83
N LEU A 28 2.60 -9.20 -6.06
CA LEU A 28 1.29 -9.65 -6.52
C LEU A 28 0.60 -8.62 -7.42
N GLY A 29 1.01 -7.35 -7.37
CA GLY A 29 0.38 -6.27 -8.15
C GLY A 29 -1.08 -6.04 -7.78
N THR A 30 -1.51 -6.45 -6.58
CA THR A 30 -2.90 -6.39 -6.13
C THR A 30 -3.28 -5.02 -5.58
N LEU A 31 -2.30 -4.16 -5.32
CA LEU A 31 -2.48 -2.77 -4.89
C LEU A 31 -2.98 -1.89 -6.04
N SER A 32 -4.25 -1.48 -5.95
CA SER A 32 -4.92 -0.55 -6.88
C SER A 32 -5.44 0.70 -6.14
N ASP A 33 -5.52 1.84 -6.84
CA ASP A 33 -6.15 3.08 -6.34
C ASP A 33 -5.66 3.58 -4.97
N LEU A 34 -4.35 3.82 -4.82
CA LEU A 34 -3.80 4.47 -3.62
C LEU A 34 -4.11 5.98 -3.61
N LYS A 35 -4.92 6.41 -2.65
CA LYS A 35 -5.28 7.81 -2.41
C LYS A 35 -4.86 8.23 -1.01
N ILE A 36 -4.25 9.41 -0.92
CA ILE A 36 -3.84 10.02 0.34
C ILE A 36 -4.56 11.35 0.50
N ASP A 37 -5.38 11.46 1.53
CA ASP A 37 -6.08 12.68 1.92
C ASP A 37 -5.59 13.11 3.30
N GLY A 38 -4.53 13.93 3.32
CA GLY A 38 -3.87 14.40 4.52
C GLY A 38 -3.29 13.26 5.35
N THR A 39 -4.04 12.78 6.35
CA THR A 39 -3.67 11.67 7.25
C THR A 39 -4.41 10.37 6.96
N ARG A 40 -5.38 10.39 6.05
CA ARG A 40 -6.13 9.19 5.64
C ARG A 40 -5.49 8.60 4.39
N VAL A 41 -5.21 7.31 4.46
CA VAL A 41 -4.77 6.51 3.32
C VAL A 41 -5.91 5.57 2.96
N THR A 42 -6.32 5.59 1.70
CA THR A 42 -7.29 4.67 1.12
C THR A 42 -6.61 3.91 -0.01
N CYS A 43 -6.70 2.59 0.01
CA CYS A 43 -6.18 1.72 -1.05
C CYS A 43 -7.18 0.60 -1.31
N THR A 44 -7.23 0.13 -2.56
CA THR A 44 -8.03 -1.03 -2.97
C THR A 44 -7.09 -2.20 -3.21
N ILE A 45 -7.44 -3.37 -2.69
CA ILE A 45 -6.69 -4.62 -2.93
C ILE A 45 -7.62 -5.54 -3.70
N ALA A 46 -7.20 -5.98 -4.88
CA ALA A 46 -7.94 -6.89 -5.76
C ALA A 46 -7.43 -8.33 -5.65
#